data_AF-A0A955YB07-F1
#
_entry.id   AF-A0A955YB07-F1
#
_cell.length_a   1.000
_cell.length_b   1.000
_cell.length_c   1.000
_cell.angle_alpha   90.00
_cell.angle_beta   90.00
_cell.angle_gamma   90.00
#
_symmetry.space_group_name_H-M   'P 1'
#
loop_
_entity.id
_entity.type
_entity.pdbx_description
1 polymer ?
#
loop_
_entity_poly.entity_id
_entity_poly.type
_entity_poly.pdbx_seq_one_letter_code
_entity_poly.pdbx_strand_id
1 'polypeptide(L)'
;MKITLDPRASVLLAPVREILDTGASLLPEGSPLHVTVGPTGGYSTRRGDVLVLSNALEGPGISHPDEPEDGLPPLDRWRRAAGEILEEAAVSCIEAAVDTHRVEDWRWVGLAMEMVDTVAPALEWGLPGVLRAIQSGAPGLEPRCGVAAMKAWRARGVDPWHRVRDLIDGGVVSPQEWLEVGRWVMDPAGAAALLPIPVERVGVLDIPCAIDAWRWQPLQVPPHRRGGLIEVIGPGTVGDPWAVANLPHRTLAASTGGVVELRPLSGGPTGRWVVTSAEGFGQVMGARGVSMELDSAGRIQLTFADAFVGPLAAVR
;
A
#
# COMPACT_ATOMS: atom_id res chain seq x y z
N MET A 1 18.46 -7.75 -19.47
CA MET A 1 18.95 -6.35 -19.56
C MET A 1 20.47 -6.27 -19.78
N LYS A 2 20.99 -5.32 -20.58
CA LYS A 2 22.45 -5.13 -20.78
C LYS A 2 23.00 -4.00 -19.89
N ILE A 3 23.91 -4.34 -18.98
CA ILE A 3 24.58 -3.39 -18.08
C ILE A 3 26.07 -3.38 -18.39
N THR A 4 26.64 -2.19 -18.57
CA THR A 4 28.08 -2.01 -18.79
C THR A 4 28.66 -1.15 -17.67
N LEU A 5 29.80 -1.54 -17.13
CA LEU A 5 30.45 -0.83 -16.03
C LEU A 5 31.74 -0.20 -16.53
N ASP A 6 32.02 1.04 -16.13
CA ASP A 6 33.35 1.61 -16.26
C ASP A 6 34.37 0.87 -15.33
N PRO A 7 35.68 1.14 -15.46
CA PRO A 7 36.69 0.49 -14.62
C PRO A 7 36.50 0.72 -13.12
N ARG A 8 36.03 1.90 -12.69
CA ARG A 8 35.84 2.24 -11.27
C ARG A 8 34.63 1.53 -10.69
N ALA A 9 33.50 1.58 -11.39
CA ALA A 9 32.29 0.84 -11.06
C ALA A 9 32.57 -0.67 -11.01
N SER A 10 33.37 -1.21 -11.93
CA SER A 10 33.78 -2.62 -11.89
C SER A 10 34.54 -2.98 -10.61
N VAL A 11 35.45 -2.12 -10.14
CA VAL A 11 36.18 -2.35 -8.89
C VAL A 11 35.23 -2.28 -7.69
N LEU A 12 34.38 -1.25 -7.64
CA LEU A 12 33.39 -1.08 -6.57
C LEU A 12 32.47 -2.29 -6.44
N LEU A 13 31.96 -2.80 -7.58
CA LEU A 13 30.94 -3.85 -7.64
C LEU A 13 31.52 -5.26 -7.65
N ALA A 14 32.84 -5.43 -7.69
CA ALA A 14 33.47 -6.75 -7.72
C ALA A 14 32.93 -7.72 -6.65
N PRO A 15 32.67 -7.30 -5.40
CA PRO A 15 32.15 -8.21 -4.36
C PRO A 15 30.71 -8.67 -4.58
N VAL A 16 29.92 -7.95 -5.37
CA VAL A 16 28.50 -8.24 -5.64
C VAL A 16 28.24 -8.48 -7.14
N ARG A 17 29.30 -8.75 -7.90
CA ARG A 17 29.23 -8.86 -9.36
C ARG A 17 28.29 -9.97 -9.81
N GLU A 18 28.34 -11.13 -9.16
CA GLU A 18 27.47 -12.27 -9.46
C GLU A 18 25.99 -11.95 -9.23
N ILE A 19 25.67 -11.26 -8.13
CA ILE A 19 24.30 -10.80 -7.81
C ILE A 19 23.82 -9.84 -8.90
N LEU A 20 24.66 -8.88 -9.29
CA LEU A 20 24.33 -7.89 -10.31
C LEU A 20 24.10 -8.54 -11.68
N ASP A 21 25.02 -9.40 -12.14
CA ASP A 21 24.92 -10.06 -13.44
C ASP A 21 23.71 -11.00 -13.51
N THR A 22 23.49 -11.78 -12.45
CA THR A 22 22.32 -12.68 -12.34
C THR A 22 21.03 -11.87 -12.35
N GLY A 23 20.92 -10.84 -11.50
CA GLY A 23 19.75 -9.97 -11.44
C GLY A 23 19.45 -9.32 -12.79
N ALA A 24 20.46 -8.77 -13.45
CA ALA A 24 20.31 -8.15 -14.77
C ALA A 24 19.89 -9.14 -15.87
N SER A 25 20.29 -10.41 -15.76
CA SER A 25 19.89 -11.47 -16.71
C SER A 25 18.43 -11.91 -16.54
N LEU A 26 17.88 -11.77 -15.32
CA LEU A 26 16.51 -12.15 -14.99
C LEU A 26 15.50 -11.00 -15.19
N LEU A 27 15.98 -9.75 -15.24
CA LEU A 27 15.15 -8.61 -15.60
C LEU A 27 14.67 -8.72 -17.07
N PRO A 28 13.48 -8.22 -17.39
CA PRO A 28 12.99 -8.12 -18.76
C PRO A 28 13.95 -7.37 -19.70
N GLU A 29 13.60 -7.36 -20.99
CA GLU A 29 14.32 -6.52 -21.95
C GLU A 29 14.06 -5.03 -21.67
N GLY A 30 15.12 -4.23 -21.77
CA GLY A 30 15.11 -2.80 -21.53
C GLY A 30 16.30 -2.13 -22.22
N SER A 31 16.29 -0.80 -22.25
CA SER A 31 17.36 0.01 -22.86
C SER A 31 18.70 -0.22 -22.14
N PRO A 32 19.83 -0.37 -22.85
CA PRO A 32 21.13 -0.58 -22.21
C PRO A 32 21.46 0.50 -21.16
N LEU A 33 22.12 0.09 -20.07
CA LEU A 33 22.56 0.99 -19.00
C LEU A 33 24.09 0.98 -18.89
N HIS A 34 24.68 2.17 -18.89
CA HIS A 34 26.10 2.37 -18.61
C HIS A 34 26.29 2.93 -17.21
N VAL A 35 27.18 2.35 -16.41
CA VAL A 35 27.39 2.72 -15.01
C VAL A 35 28.77 3.29 -14.82
N THR A 36 28.82 4.48 -14.21
CA THR A 36 30.05 5.20 -13.87
C THR A 36 30.04 5.63 -12.41
N VAL A 37 31.20 6.00 -11.87
CA VAL A 37 31.32 6.56 -10.50
C VAL A 37 31.76 8.02 -10.55
N GLY A 38 31.01 8.89 -9.89
CA GLY A 38 31.25 10.33 -9.94
C GLY A 38 30.52 11.14 -8.86
N PRO A 39 30.67 12.47 -8.89
CA PRO A 39 29.96 13.35 -7.96
C PRO A 39 28.47 13.40 -8.30
N THR A 40 27.63 13.14 -7.31
CA THR A 40 26.16 13.24 -7.37
C THR A 40 25.60 13.68 -6.03
N GLY A 41 24.37 14.19 -6.01
CA GLY A 41 23.57 14.26 -4.78
C GLY A 41 22.96 12.88 -4.49
N GLY A 42 22.94 12.47 -3.22
CA GLY A 42 22.42 11.15 -2.82
C GLY A 42 23.27 9.98 -3.31
N TYR A 43 22.64 8.83 -3.55
CA TYR A 43 23.34 7.58 -3.88
C TYR A 43 23.69 7.44 -5.36
N SER A 44 22.85 7.96 -6.25
CA SER A 44 23.01 7.85 -7.69
C SER A 44 22.27 8.99 -8.42
N THR A 45 22.57 9.18 -9.71
CA THR A 45 21.78 10.02 -10.61
C THR A 45 21.86 9.48 -12.03
N ARG A 46 20.71 9.38 -12.71
CA ARG A 46 20.63 9.01 -14.12
C ARG A 46 20.80 10.23 -15.04
N ARG A 47 21.58 10.05 -16.12
CA ARG A 47 21.83 11.02 -17.19
C ARG A 47 21.72 10.30 -18.53
N GLY A 48 20.51 10.23 -19.09
CA GLY A 48 20.25 9.45 -20.29
C GLY A 48 20.40 7.95 -20.04
N ASP A 49 21.30 7.30 -20.78
CA ASP A 49 21.66 5.89 -20.62
C ASP A 49 22.79 5.66 -19.60
N VAL A 50 23.28 6.73 -18.96
CA VAL A 50 24.34 6.65 -17.95
C VAL A 50 23.78 6.79 -16.54
N LEU A 51 24.02 5.81 -15.69
CA LEU A 51 23.86 5.92 -14.23
C LEU A 51 25.19 6.33 -13.61
N VAL A 52 25.20 7.44 -12.88
CA VAL A 52 26.35 7.90 -12.10
C VAL A 52 26.12 7.52 -10.65
N LEU A 53 26.88 6.55 -10.14
CA LEU A 53 26.92 6.20 -8.72
C LEU A 53 27.76 7.21 -7.94
N SER A 54 27.37 7.48 -6.69
CA SER A 54 28.12 8.34 -5.77
C SER A 54 29.52 7.81 -5.51
N ASN A 55 30.51 8.69 -5.67
CA ASN A 55 31.90 8.40 -5.29
C ASN A 55 32.06 8.17 -3.78
N ALA A 56 31.11 8.60 -2.94
CA ALA A 56 31.14 8.27 -1.52
C ALA A 56 30.92 6.77 -1.25
N LEU A 57 30.36 6.01 -2.20
CA LEU A 57 30.28 4.54 -2.13
C LEU A 57 31.65 3.86 -2.22
N GLU A 58 32.69 4.53 -2.74
CA GLU A 58 34.07 4.03 -2.73
C GLU A 58 34.81 4.34 -1.41
N GLY A 59 34.19 5.14 -0.53
CA GLY A 59 34.79 5.57 0.74
C GLY A 59 35.14 4.41 1.68
N PRO A 60 35.96 4.64 2.71
CA PRO A 60 36.45 3.59 3.61
C PRO A 60 35.36 2.99 4.53
N GLY A 61 34.18 3.61 4.62
CA GLY A 61 33.06 3.13 5.41
C GLY A 61 32.38 1.89 4.81
N ILE A 62 31.62 1.18 5.65
CA ILE A 62 30.80 0.03 5.22
C ILE A 62 29.54 0.49 4.48
N SER A 63 28.99 1.65 4.87
CA SER A 63 27.72 2.21 4.37
C SER A 63 27.94 3.61 3.79
N HIS A 64 27.02 4.05 2.94
CA HIS A 64 27.03 5.43 2.42
C HIS A 64 26.76 6.43 3.56
N PRO A 65 27.39 7.63 3.56
CA PRO A 65 27.16 8.62 4.61
C PRO A 65 25.71 9.08 4.75
N ASP A 66 24.96 9.06 3.64
CA ASP A 66 23.54 9.43 3.60
C ASP A 66 22.60 8.24 3.86
N GLU A 67 23.09 7.07 4.30
CA GLU A 67 22.17 6.00 4.74
C GLU A 67 21.31 6.49 5.93
N PRO A 68 19.99 6.28 5.89
CA PRO A 68 19.13 6.73 6.97
C PRO A 68 19.35 5.89 8.24
N GLU A 69 19.37 6.55 9.39
CA GLU A 69 19.35 5.91 10.71
C GLU A 69 17.89 5.66 11.15
N ASP A 70 17.11 4.96 10.33
CA ASP A 70 15.66 4.78 10.52
C ASP A 70 15.25 3.46 11.18
N GLY A 71 16.20 2.83 11.86
CA GLY A 71 16.00 1.64 12.69
C GLY A 71 16.43 0.35 12.00
N LEU A 72 16.39 0.27 10.67
CA LEU A 72 16.95 -0.88 9.95
C LEU A 72 18.49 -0.83 9.95
N PRO A 73 19.17 -2.00 9.93
CA PRO A 73 20.59 -2.04 9.62
C PRO A 73 20.81 -1.37 8.26
N PRO A 74 21.74 -0.41 8.14
CA PRO A 74 21.98 0.28 6.89
C PRO A 74 22.42 -0.71 5.82
N LEU A 75 22.07 -0.43 4.56
CA LEU A 75 22.64 -1.18 3.45
C LEU A 75 24.15 -0.92 3.43
N ASP A 76 24.93 -1.98 3.25
CA ASP A 76 26.33 -1.77 2.94
C ASP A 76 26.45 -1.17 1.53
N ARG A 77 27.58 -0.53 1.27
CA ARG A 77 27.87 0.18 0.02
C ARG A 77 27.73 -0.70 -1.22
N TRP A 78 27.94 -2.01 -1.12
CA TRP A 78 27.82 -2.93 -2.25
C TRP A 78 26.38 -3.27 -2.54
N ARG A 79 25.59 -3.59 -1.50
CA ARG A 79 24.14 -3.75 -1.63
C ARG A 79 23.49 -2.47 -2.14
N ARG A 80 23.90 -1.30 -1.64
CA ARG A 80 23.45 0.00 -2.14
C ARG A 80 23.78 0.19 -3.61
N ALA A 81 25.05 0.02 -4.00
CA ALA A 81 25.47 0.22 -5.38
C ALA A 81 24.75 -0.74 -6.36
N ALA A 82 24.66 -2.03 -6.01
CA ALA A 82 23.97 -3.01 -6.84
C ALA A 82 22.45 -2.74 -6.92
N GLY A 83 21.83 -2.36 -5.80
CA GLY A 83 20.42 -2.00 -5.74
C GLY A 83 20.09 -0.78 -6.60
N GLU A 84 20.89 0.29 -6.54
CA GLU A 84 20.71 1.48 -7.39
C GLU A 84 20.79 1.13 -8.89
N ILE A 85 21.73 0.25 -9.27
CA ILE A 85 21.87 -0.19 -10.67
C ILE A 85 20.67 -1.04 -11.12
N LEU A 86 20.27 -2.02 -10.29
CA LEU A 86 19.18 -2.92 -10.64
C LEU A 86 17.82 -2.21 -10.61
N GLU A 87 17.62 -1.23 -9.72
CA GLU A 87 16.41 -0.39 -9.71
C GLU A 87 16.32 0.41 -11.00
N GLU A 88 17.41 1.07 -11.42
CA GLU A 88 17.40 1.86 -12.65
C GLU A 88 17.26 0.99 -13.91
N ALA A 89 17.86 -0.20 -13.88
CA ALA A 89 17.65 -1.21 -14.91
C ALA A 89 16.18 -1.66 -14.97
N ALA A 90 15.55 -1.91 -13.81
CA ALA A 90 14.14 -2.28 -13.74
C ALA A 90 13.23 -1.15 -14.24
N VAL A 91 13.51 0.11 -13.87
CA VAL A 91 12.82 1.29 -14.42
C VAL A 91 12.94 1.33 -15.94
N SER A 92 14.14 1.10 -16.49
CA SER A 92 14.36 1.06 -17.95
C SER A 92 13.56 -0.06 -18.63
N CYS A 93 13.35 -1.20 -17.95
CA CYS A 93 12.50 -2.28 -18.44
C CYS A 93 11.01 -1.90 -18.41
N ILE A 94 10.57 -1.18 -17.37
CA ILE A 94 9.20 -0.65 -17.29
C ILE A 94 8.98 0.35 -18.43
N GLU A 95 9.87 1.33 -18.61
CA GLU A 95 9.79 2.34 -19.69
C GLU A 95 9.62 1.69 -21.08
N ALA A 96 10.41 0.65 -21.36
CA ALA A 96 10.32 -0.10 -22.61
C ALA A 96 8.98 -0.85 -22.79
N ALA A 97 8.35 -1.28 -21.69
CA ALA A 97 7.13 -2.08 -21.72
C ALA A 97 5.83 -1.26 -21.85
N VAL A 98 5.81 0.00 -21.36
CA VAL A 98 4.60 0.84 -21.34
C VAL A 98 4.59 1.98 -22.36
N ASP A 99 5.63 2.09 -23.20
CA ASP A 99 5.79 3.14 -24.25
C ASP A 99 5.46 4.56 -23.74
N THR A 100 5.85 4.84 -22.50
CA THR A 100 5.66 6.14 -21.86
C THR A 100 6.89 6.50 -21.04
N HIS A 101 7.07 7.79 -20.81
CA HIS A 101 8.20 8.29 -20.03
C HIS A 101 8.01 7.97 -18.54
N ARG A 102 9.14 7.66 -17.88
CA ARG A 102 9.20 7.48 -16.42
C ARG A 102 8.50 8.64 -15.69
N VAL A 103 7.68 8.27 -14.72
CA VAL A 103 7.16 9.17 -13.70
C VAL A 103 7.74 8.73 -12.35
N GLU A 104 8.27 9.67 -11.57
CA GLU A 104 8.79 9.36 -10.23
C GLU A 104 7.67 9.23 -9.19
N ASP A 105 6.72 8.32 -9.45
CA ASP A 105 5.66 7.98 -8.51
C ASP A 105 5.79 6.56 -7.97
N TRP A 106 4.95 6.25 -6.99
CA TRP A 106 5.00 4.99 -6.27
C TRP A 106 4.78 3.75 -7.13
N ARG A 107 4.10 3.88 -8.28
CA ARG A 107 3.83 2.76 -9.18
C ARG A 107 5.13 2.33 -9.84
N TRP A 108 5.87 3.30 -10.39
CA TRP A 108 7.14 3.07 -11.07
C TRP A 108 8.23 2.64 -10.11
N VAL A 109 8.46 3.46 -9.07
CA VAL A 109 9.54 3.23 -8.11
C VAL A 109 9.25 1.97 -7.29
N GLY A 110 8.01 1.81 -6.80
CA GLY A 110 7.61 0.63 -6.05
C GLY A 110 7.72 -0.66 -6.85
N LEU A 111 7.30 -0.65 -8.13
CA LEU A 111 7.45 -1.81 -9.01
C LEU A 111 8.91 -2.14 -9.28
N ALA A 112 9.74 -1.13 -9.59
CA ALA A 112 11.16 -1.33 -9.82
C ALA A 112 11.83 -1.99 -8.60
N MET A 113 11.55 -1.48 -7.39
CA MET A 113 12.07 -2.09 -6.15
C MET A 113 11.60 -3.54 -5.96
N GLU A 114 10.32 -3.84 -6.25
CA GLU A 114 9.82 -5.21 -6.17
C GLU A 114 10.47 -6.14 -7.21
N MET A 115 10.75 -5.63 -8.42
CA MET A 115 11.48 -6.38 -9.43
C MET A 115 12.91 -6.70 -8.95
N VAL A 116 13.60 -5.73 -8.35
CA VAL A 116 14.93 -5.94 -7.74
C VAL A 116 14.88 -7.02 -6.68
N ASP A 117 13.95 -6.94 -5.72
CA ASP A 117 13.80 -7.96 -4.67
C ASP A 117 13.46 -9.34 -5.23
N THR A 118 12.81 -9.41 -6.39
CA THR A 118 12.47 -10.67 -7.04
C THR A 118 13.70 -11.32 -7.70
N VAL A 119 14.55 -10.53 -8.36
CA VAL A 119 15.70 -11.04 -9.10
C VAL A 119 16.99 -11.11 -8.26
N ALA A 120 17.06 -10.33 -7.18
CA ALA A 120 18.21 -10.22 -6.29
C ALA A 120 17.78 -10.08 -4.82
N PRO A 121 17.07 -11.08 -4.25
CA PRO A 121 16.50 -11.01 -2.90
C PRO A 121 17.55 -10.76 -1.79
N ALA A 122 18.80 -11.17 -2.01
CA ALA A 122 19.91 -10.95 -1.07
C ALA A 122 20.25 -9.47 -0.83
N LEU A 123 19.76 -8.57 -1.70
CA LEU A 123 19.94 -7.13 -1.52
C LEU A 123 18.99 -6.54 -0.48
N GLU A 124 17.85 -7.19 -0.21
CA GLU A 124 16.79 -6.69 0.68
C GLU A 124 16.36 -5.25 0.34
N TRP A 125 16.36 -4.93 -0.96
CA TRP A 125 16.26 -3.59 -1.49
C TRP A 125 14.94 -2.91 -1.15
N GLY A 126 13.85 -3.67 -1.11
CA GLY A 126 12.53 -3.20 -0.76
C GLY A 126 12.31 -2.90 0.72
N LEU A 127 13.12 -3.44 1.63
CA LEU A 127 12.82 -3.36 3.07
C LEU A 127 12.76 -1.92 3.62
N PRO A 128 13.66 -1.00 3.26
CA PRO A 128 13.55 0.40 3.67
C PRO A 128 12.25 1.06 3.17
N GLY A 129 11.81 0.75 1.95
CA GLY A 129 10.53 1.24 1.43
C GLY A 129 9.33 0.68 2.19
N VAL A 130 9.37 -0.60 2.57
CA VAL A 130 8.33 -1.23 3.40
C VAL A 130 8.28 -0.61 4.80
N LEU A 131 9.44 -0.39 5.44
CA LEU A 131 9.53 0.30 6.73
C LEU A 131 8.86 1.67 6.65
N ARG A 132 9.21 2.48 5.64
CA ARG A 132 8.66 3.82 5.45
C ARG A 132 7.17 3.79 5.18
N ALA A 133 6.67 2.82 4.42
CA ALA A 133 5.23 2.66 4.18
C ALA A 133 4.45 2.41 5.48
N ILE A 134 5.02 1.66 6.44
CA ILE A 134 4.40 1.42 7.76
C ILE A 134 4.44 2.70 8.63
N GLN A 135 5.54 3.46 8.55
CA GLN A 135 5.76 4.67 9.35
C GLN A 135 4.96 5.88 8.86
N SER A 136 4.78 6.04 7.55
CA SER A 136 4.12 7.22 6.95
C SER A 136 2.72 6.91 6.42
N GLY A 137 2.48 5.68 5.96
CA GLY A 137 1.28 5.32 5.24
C GLY A 137 1.10 6.06 3.91
N ALA A 138 2.13 6.75 3.39
CA ALA A 138 1.96 7.75 2.33
C ALA A 138 2.78 7.48 1.03
N PRO A 139 2.50 6.39 0.29
CA PRO A 139 3.09 6.17 -1.04
C PRO A 139 2.99 7.36 -2.00
N GLY A 140 1.92 8.16 -1.93
CA GLY A 140 1.76 9.34 -2.79
C GLY A 140 2.80 10.44 -2.56
N LEU A 141 3.39 10.52 -1.36
CA LEU A 141 4.42 11.50 -1.01
C LEU A 141 5.83 10.91 -1.07
N GLU A 142 5.94 9.61 -0.82
CA GLU A 142 7.20 8.88 -0.78
C GLU A 142 7.14 7.69 -1.76
N PRO A 143 7.55 7.86 -3.03
CA PRO A 143 7.40 6.84 -4.07
C PRO A 143 7.97 5.46 -3.71
N ARG A 144 9.09 5.41 -2.97
CA ARG A 144 9.70 4.15 -2.52
C ARG A 144 8.80 3.34 -1.58
N CYS A 145 7.86 3.96 -0.87
CA CYS A 145 6.85 3.25 -0.08
C CYS A 145 5.92 2.40 -0.96
N GLY A 146 5.86 2.65 -2.26
CA GLY A 146 5.09 1.88 -3.23
C GLY A 146 5.41 0.39 -3.25
N VAL A 147 6.64 -0.01 -2.88
CA VAL A 147 7.00 -1.45 -2.82
C VAL A 147 6.13 -2.22 -1.83
N ALA A 148 5.63 -1.58 -0.77
CA ALA A 148 4.71 -2.22 0.17
C ALA A 148 3.37 -2.61 -0.50
N ALA A 149 2.87 -1.78 -1.43
CA ALA A 149 1.68 -2.12 -2.21
C ALA A 149 1.94 -3.31 -3.15
N MET A 150 3.12 -3.35 -3.77
CA MET A 150 3.52 -4.46 -4.64
C MET A 150 3.57 -5.78 -3.88
N LYS A 151 4.19 -5.79 -2.70
CA LYS A 151 4.25 -6.98 -1.84
C LYS A 151 2.88 -7.40 -1.34
N ALA A 152 2.00 -6.46 -1.00
CA ALA A 152 0.63 -6.76 -0.59
C ALA A 152 -0.19 -7.41 -1.72
N TRP A 153 -0.08 -6.91 -2.95
CA TRP A 153 -0.71 -7.54 -4.11
C TRP A 153 -0.18 -8.95 -4.35
N ARG A 154 1.14 -9.13 -4.32
CA ARG A 154 1.76 -10.46 -4.44
C ARG A 154 1.29 -11.43 -3.37
N ALA A 155 1.22 -11.00 -2.11
CA ALA A 155 0.71 -11.82 -1.00
C ALA A 155 -0.75 -12.27 -1.19
N ARG A 156 -1.51 -11.56 -2.04
CA ARG A 156 -2.90 -11.87 -2.41
C ARG A 156 -3.02 -12.60 -3.75
N GLY A 157 -1.91 -13.04 -4.33
CA GLY A 157 -1.89 -13.73 -5.63
C GLY A 157 -2.07 -12.82 -6.84
N VAL A 158 -1.93 -11.51 -6.68
CA VAL A 158 -1.95 -10.54 -7.78
C VAL A 158 -0.52 -10.27 -8.21
N ASP A 159 -0.22 -10.46 -9.50
CA ASP A 159 1.09 -10.14 -10.06
C ASP A 159 1.31 -8.61 -10.12
N PRO A 160 2.28 -8.05 -9.37
CA PRO A 160 2.52 -6.61 -9.35
C PRO A 160 2.90 -6.04 -10.71
N TRP A 161 3.62 -6.80 -11.54
CA TRP A 161 4.04 -6.33 -12.87
C TRP A 161 2.82 -6.07 -13.76
N HIS A 162 1.95 -7.08 -13.89
CA HIS A 162 0.71 -6.93 -14.64
C HIS A 162 -0.19 -5.84 -14.05
N ARG A 163 -0.35 -5.82 -12.73
CA ARG A 163 -1.23 -4.83 -12.07
C ARG A 163 -0.77 -3.41 -12.33
N VAL A 164 0.52 -3.12 -12.18
CA VAL A 164 1.06 -1.76 -12.38
C VAL A 164 1.04 -1.36 -13.84
N ARG A 165 1.35 -2.27 -14.77
CA ARG A 165 1.22 -1.99 -16.20
C ARG A 165 -0.20 -1.54 -16.54
N ASP A 166 -1.20 -2.29 -16.09
CA ASP A 166 -2.60 -1.93 -16.28
C ASP A 166 -2.92 -0.54 -15.68
N LEU A 167 -2.34 -0.18 -14.53
CA LEU A 167 -2.52 1.15 -13.92
C LEU A 167 -1.82 2.28 -14.66
N ILE A 168 -0.72 2.01 -15.35
CA ILE A 168 -0.04 2.98 -16.21
C ILE A 168 -0.89 3.22 -17.47
N ASP A 169 -1.49 2.17 -18.02
CA ASP A 169 -2.37 2.21 -19.20
C ASP A 169 -3.78 2.79 -18.91
N GLY A 170 -3.96 3.45 -17.77
CA GLY A 170 -5.22 4.10 -17.39
C GLY A 170 -6.15 3.27 -16.51
N GLY A 171 -5.71 2.10 -16.06
CA GLY A 171 -6.40 1.30 -15.05
C GLY A 171 -6.55 2.06 -13.73
N VAL A 172 -7.58 1.65 -12.96
CA VAL A 172 -7.93 2.31 -11.70
C VAL A 172 -7.74 1.34 -10.53
N VAL A 173 -7.20 1.86 -9.42
CA VAL A 173 -7.27 1.20 -8.11
C VAL A 173 -8.51 1.74 -7.39
N SER A 174 -9.46 0.86 -7.09
CA SER A 174 -10.63 1.29 -6.31
C SER A 174 -10.23 1.64 -4.87
N PRO A 175 -10.93 2.57 -4.19
CA PRO A 175 -10.66 2.84 -2.78
C PRO A 175 -10.70 1.59 -1.90
N GLN A 176 -11.60 0.64 -2.21
CA GLN A 176 -11.73 -0.62 -1.48
C GLN A 176 -10.51 -1.54 -1.67
N GLU A 177 -10.02 -1.68 -2.90
CA GLU A 177 -8.78 -2.41 -3.16
C GLU A 177 -7.60 -1.77 -2.43
N TRP A 178 -7.49 -0.45 -2.48
CA TRP A 178 -6.42 0.27 -1.80
C TRP A 178 -6.49 0.12 -0.29
N LEU A 179 -7.70 0.12 0.28
CA LEU A 179 -7.93 -0.17 1.70
C LEU A 179 -7.48 -1.58 2.09
N GLU A 180 -7.71 -2.57 1.23
CA GLU A 180 -7.29 -3.94 1.47
C GLU A 180 -5.77 -4.12 1.40
N VAL A 181 -5.11 -3.41 0.49
CA VAL A 181 -3.65 -3.28 0.49
C VAL A 181 -3.18 -2.65 1.80
N GLY A 182 -3.79 -1.53 2.20
CA GLY A 182 -3.46 -0.82 3.44
C GLY A 182 -3.66 -1.68 4.69
N ARG A 183 -4.69 -2.52 4.73
CA ARG A 183 -4.91 -3.48 5.83
C ARG A 183 -3.73 -4.43 5.96
N TRP A 184 -3.25 -5.00 4.86
CA TRP A 184 -2.07 -5.87 4.89
C TRP A 184 -0.80 -5.10 5.29
N VAL A 185 -0.60 -3.89 4.79
CA VAL A 185 0.57 -3.06 5.15
C VAL A 185 0.58 -2.73 6.64
N MET A 186 -0.59 -2.41 7.21
CA MET A 186 -0.72 -2.01 8.60
C MET A 186 -0.92 -3.19 9.57
N ASP A 187 -1.09 -4.42 9.08
CA ASP A 187 -1.25 -5.62 9.91
C ASP A 187 0.09 -6.06 10.54
N PRO A 188 0.17 -6.33 11.86
CA PRO A 188 1.35 -6.97 12.47
C PRO A 188 1.82 -8.25 11.78
N ALA A 189 0.90 -9.06 11.24
CA ALA A 189 1.21 -10.28 10.52
C ALA A 189 1.41 -10.05 9.00
N GLY A 190 1.25 -8.82 8.53
CA GLY A 190 1.41 -8.44 7.12
C GLY A 190 2.81 -7.89 6.85
N ALA A 191 2.92 -6.63 6.40
CA ALA A 191 4.20 -6.06 5.98
C ALA A 191 5.28 -6.07 7.09
N ALA A 192 4.89 -5.87 8.35
CA ALA A 192 5.80 -5.87 9.48
C ALA A 192 6.52 -7.23 9.67
N ALA A 193 5.90 -8.34 9.25
CA ALA A 193 6.51 -9.66 9.33
C ALA A 193 7.69 -9.86 8.37
N LEU A 194 7.86 -8.95 7.39
CA LEU A 194 9.01 -8.96 6.48
C LEU A 194 10.25 -8.28 7.07
N LEU A 195 10.09 -7.51 8.15
CA LEU A 195 11.16 -6.68 8.70
C LEU A 195 11.88 -7.42 9.83
N PRO A 196 13.21 -7.29 9.94
CA PRO A 196 14.01 -8.00 10.94
C PRO A 196 13.82 -7.46 12.37
N ILE A 197 13.08 -6.36 12.52
CA ILE A 197 12.90 -5.63 13.78
C ILE A 197 11.45 -5.17 13.93
N PRO A 198 10.98 -4.93 15.18
CA PRO A 198 9.74 -4.22 15.42
C PRO A 198 9.79 -2.79 14.86
N VAL A 199 8.66 -2.33 14.33
CA VAL A 199 8.56 -1.03 13.64
C VAL A 199 7.51 -0.15 14.28
N GLU A 200 7.88 1.11 14.52
CA GLU A 200 6.94 2.15 14.87
C GLU A 200 5.99 2.44 13.70
N ARG A 201 4.71 2.55 14.00
CA ARG A 201 3.66 2.71 13.00
C ARG A 201 3.26 4.16 12.87
N VAL A 202 2.73 4.52 11.71
CA VAL A 202 2.06 5.80 11.51
C VAL A 202 1.07 6.07 12.65
N GLY A 203 1.12 7.27 13.19
CA GLY A 203 0.26 7.70 14.29
C GLY A 203 -1.23 7.63 13.91
N VAL A 204 -2.09 7.38 14.89
CA VAL A 204 -3.54 7.42 14.70
C VAL A 204 -4.03 8.87 14.62
N LEU A 205 -4.98 9.15 13.73
CA LEU A 205 -5.64 10.46 13.67
C LEU A 205 -7.06 10.40 14.21
N ASP A 206 -7.50 11.50 14.82
CA ASP A 206 -8.91 11.73 15.14
C ASP A 206 -9.64 12.38 13.94
N ILE A 207 -10.97 12.36 13.94
CA ILE A 207 -11.83 13.04 12.97
C ILE A 207 -12.52 14.26 13.63
N PRO A 208 -12.74 15.36 12.90
CA PRO A 208 -12.54 15.53 11.47
C PRO A 208 -11.07 15.67 11.07
N CYS A 209 -10.70 15.09 9.92
CA CYS A 209 -9.37 15.22 9.35
C CYS A 209 -9.39 15.13 7.82
N ALA A 210 -8.27 15.48 7.19
CA ALA A 210 -8.03 15.28 5.78
C ALA A 210 -6.85 14.31 5.58
N ILE A 211 -6.96 13.44 4.58
CA ILE A 211 -5.89 12.50 4.20
C ILE A 211 -5.52 12.74 2.73
N ASP A 212 -4.23 12.78 2.46
CA ASP A 212 -3.69 13.03 1.12
C ASP A 212 -3.96 11.88 0.15
N ALA A 213 -3.67 12.12 -1.13
CA ALA A 213 -3.77 11.10 -2.16
C ALA A 213 -2.81 9.93 -1.89
N TRP A 214 -3.25 8.70 -2.23
CA TRP A 214 -2.48 7.46 -2.08
C TRP A 214 -1.93 7.28 -0.66
N ARG A 215 -2.83 7.39 0.32
CA ARG A 215 -2.49 7.30 1.75
C ARG A 215 -3.36 6.28 2.47
N TRP A 216 -2.75 5.56 3.40
CA TRP A 216 -3.42 4.77 4.43
C TRP A 216 -3.25 5.44 5.78
N GLN A 217 -4.34 5.60 6.52
CA GLN A 217 -4.32 6.34 7.77
C GLN A 217 -5.18 5.62 8.81
N PRO A 218 -4.57 5.04 9.86
CA PRO A 218 -5.29 4.57 11.02
C PRO A 218 -6.05 5.72 11.67
N LEU A 219 -7.32 5.47 11.99
CA LEU A 219 -8.19 6.43 12.67
C LEU A 219 -8.58 5.91 14.05
N GLN A 220 -8.74 6.84 14.99
CA GLN A 220 -9.37 6.58 16.27
C GLN A 220 -10.43 7.66 16.53
N VAL A 221 -11.70 7.26 16.54
CA VAL A 221 -12.82 8.16 16.85
C VAL A 221 -13.18 8.02 18.33
N PRO A 222 -13.23 9.13 19.09
CA PRO A 222 -13.65 9.13 20.47
C PRO A 222 -15.06 8.53 20.66
N PRO A 223 -15.33 7.91 21.81
CA PRO A 223 -16.65 7.41 22.14
C PRO A 223 -17.69 8.53 22.10
N HIS A 224 -18.81 8.29 21.42
CA HIS A 224 -19.96 9.19 21.43
C HIS A 224 -21.23 8.45 21.85
N ARG A 225 -22.07 9.10 22.65
CA ARG A 225 -23.28 8.50 23.26
C ARG A 225 -24.30 7.93 22.28
N ARG A 226 -24.31 8.42 21.03
CA ARG A 226 -25.24 7.97 19.97
C ARG A 226 -24.56 7.09 18.91
N GLY A 227 -23.28 6.78 19.08
CA GLY A 227 -22.45 6.30 17.98
C GLY A 227 -22.31 7.36 16.89
N GLY A 228 -21.90 6.94 15.70
CA GLY A 228 -21.77 7.80 14.54
C GLY A 228 -21.34 7.08 13.27
N LEU A 229 -21.44 7.78 12.16
CA LEU A 229 -20.88 7.42 10.87
C LEU A 229 -19.63 8.28 10.61
N ILE A 230 -18.60 7.67 10.07
CA ILE A 230 -17.52 8.40 9.41
C ILE A 230 -17.97 8.67 7.98
N GLU A 231 -18.32 9.92 7.71
CA GLU A 231 -18.58 10.38 6.35
C GLU A 231 -17.26 10.57 5.61
N VAL A 232 -17.22 10.08 4.37
CA VAL A 232 -16.06 10.14 3.50
C VAL A 232 -16.40 11.03 2.31
N ILE A 233 -15.72 12.18 2.20
CA ILE A 233 -15.91 13.15 1.12
C ILE A 233 -14.66 13.13 0.25
N GLY A 234 -14.78 12.61 -0.97
CA GLY A 234 -13.68 12.47 -1.93
C GLY A 234 -13.41 11.02 -2.34
N PRO A 235 -12.30 10.76 -3.06
CA PRO A 235 -11.97 9.45 -3.64
C PRO A 235 -11.31 8.51 -2.61
N GLY A 236 -12.04 8.21 -1.52
CA GLY A 236 -11.55 7.38 -0.43
C GLY A 236 -12.60 6.43 0.14
N THR A 237 -12.18 5.66 1.14
CA THR A 237 -13.04 4.77 1.91
C THR A 237 -12.49 4.57 3.33
N VAL A 238 -13.31 3.99 4.20
CA VAL A 238 -12.91 3.54 5.54
C VAL A 238 -13.34 2.08 5.72
N GLY A 239 -12.54 1.32 6.48
CA GLY A 239 -12.78 -0.12 6.67
C GLY A 239 -14.10 -0.42 7.39
N ASP A 240 -14.23 0.16 8.58
CA ASP A 240 -15.43 0.13 9.39
C ASP A 240 -15.96 1.56 9.54
N PRO A 241 -17.04 1.94 8.83
CA PRO A 241 -17.54 3.32 8.83
C PRO A 241 -18.39 3.67 10.06
N TRP A 242 -18.93 2.68 10.78
CA TRP A 242 -19.87 2.91 11.89
C TRP A 242 -19.22 2.71 13.26
N ALA A 243 -19.28 3.76 14.09
CA ALA A 243 -18.86 3.74 15.47
C ALA A 243 -20.01 3.32 16.40
N VAL A 244 -19.75 2.38 17.30
CA VAL A 244 -20.72 1.92 18.31
C VAL A 244 -20.84 2.94 19.45
N ALA A 245 -22.06 3.13 19.95
CA ALA A 245 -22.32 4.07 21.04
C ALA A 245 -21.49 3.75 22.29
N ASN A 246 -20.90 4.79 22.89
CA ASN A 246 -20.07 4.74 24.09
C ASN A 246 -18.80 3.86 23.98
N LEU A 247 -18.41 3.42 22.78
CA LEU A 247 -17.17 2.69 22.56
C LEU A 247 -16.19 3.52 21.71
N PRO A 248 -14.88 3.43 21.97
CA PRO A 248 -13.90 3.98 21.05
C PRO A 248 -13.95 3.19 19.75
N HIS A 249 -13.92 3.89 18.62
CA HIS A 249 -13.95 3.26 17.31
C HIS A 249 -12.59 3.36 16.65
N ARG A 250 -12.10 2.25 16.10
CA ARG A 250 -10.82 2.16 15.40
C ARG A 250 -11.07 1.58 14.02
N THR A 251 -10.49 2.21 13.02
CA THR A 251 -10.65 1.79 11.63
C THR A 251 -9.44 2.26 10.82
N LEU A 252 -9.35 1.81 9.57
CA LEU A 252 -8.36 2.28 8.61
C LEU A 252 -9.08 3.10 7.55
N ALA A 253 -8.56 4.29 7.25
CA ALA A 253 -8.93 5.05 6.06
C ALA A 253 -7.93 4.82 4.93
N ALA A 254 -8.44 4.86 3.71
CA ALA A 254 -7.64 4.80 2.51
C ALA A 254 -8.10 5.86 1.52
N SER A 255 -7.14 6.59 0.95
CA SER A 255 -7.38 7.58 -0.10
C SER A 255 -6.62 7.21 -1.36
N THR A 256 -7.24 7.44 -2.51
CA THR A 256 -6.66 7.20 -3.84
C THR A 256 -6.28 8.52 -4.51
N GLY A 257 -6.76 8.84 -5.71
CA GLY A 257 -6.25 9.92 -6.56
C GLY A 257 -6.56 11.37 -6.13
N GLY A 258 -6.86 11.64 -4.86
CA GLY A 258 -7.13 13.01 -4.37
C GLY A 258 -7.19 13.11 -2.85
N VAL A 259 -7.34 14.33 -2.33
CA VAL A 259 -7.55 14.54 -0.89
C VAL A 259 -8.94 14.05 -0.49
N VAL A 260 -9.02 13.38 0.66
CA VAL A 260 -10.27 12.90 1.24
C VAL A 260 -10.48 13.58 2.58
N GLU A 261 -11.66 14.19 2.75
CA GLU A 261 -12.08 14.72 4.03
C GLU A 261 -12.93 13.67 4.77
N LEU A 262 -12.61 13.45 6.03
CA LEU A 262 -13.30 12.54 6.92
C LEU A 262 -14.02 13.33 7.99
N ARG A 263 -15.34 13.16 8.10
CA ARG A 263 -16.18 13.93 9.02
C ARG A 263 -16.98 13.02 9.95
N PRO A 264 -17.11 13.36 11.24
CA PRO A 264 -18.01 12.66 12.13
C PRO A 264 -19.46 13.11 11.87
N LEU A 265 -20.33 12.16 11.52
CA LEU A 265 -21.77 12.35 11.56
C LEU A 265 -22.36 11.66 12.79
N SER A 266 -23.01 12.44 13.66
CA SER A 266 -23.63 11.89 14.86
C SER A 266 -24.92 11.16 14.53
N GLY A 267 -25.09 9.94 15.03
CA GLY A 267 -26.33 9.16 14.85
C GLY A 267 -26.06 7.66 14.73
N GLY A 268 -27.11 6.85 14.93
CA GLY A 268 -27.06 5.43 14.62
C GLY A 268 -27.14 5.17 13.11
N PRO A 269 -27.04 3.92 12.65
CA PRO A 269 -27.19 3.51 11.25
C PRO A 269 -28.44 4.04 10.57
N THR A 270 -28.36 5.22 9.95
CA THR A 270 -29.49 5.83 9.24
C THR A 270 -29.70 5.19 7.86
N GLY A 271 -30.93 5.21 7.37
CA GLY A 271 -31.32 4.64 6.08
C GLY A 271 -32.21 3.41 6.20
N ARG A 272 -32.53 2.82 5.05
CA ARG A 272 -33.45 1.68 4.93
C ARG A 272 -32.69 0.37 4.98
N TRP A 273 -32.93 -0.39 6.04
CA TRP A 273 -32.51 -1.76 6.25
C TRP A 273 -33.63 -2.69 5.81
N VAL A 274 -33.32 -3.70 5.00
CA VAL A 274 -34.30 -4.70 4.58
C VAL A 274 -33.86 -6.06 5.14
N VAL A 275 -34.70 -6.65 5.98
CA VAL A 275 -34.56 -8.04 6.40
C VAL A 275 -35.19 -8.89 5.30
N THR A 276 -34.33 -9.47 4.46
CA THR A 276 -34.73 -10.32 3.34
C THR A 276 -35.20 -11.70 3.82
N SER A 277 -34.67 -12.19 4.94
CA SER A 277 -35.18 -13.34 5.68
C SER A 277 -34.69 -13.31 7.13
N ALA A 278 -35.60 -13.47 8.10
CA ALA A 278 -35.23 -13.88 9.45
C ALA A 278 -35.76 -15.30 9.69
N GLU A 279 -34.85 -16.25 9.89
CA GLU A 279 -35.19 -17.60 10.34
C GLU A 279 -34.92 -17.68 11.84
N GLY A 280 -35.98 -17.79 12.64
CA GLY A 280 -35.86 -18.11 14.05
C GLY A 280 -35.76 -19.64 14.24
N PHE A 281 -34.74 -20.11 14.96
CA PHE A 281 -34.70 -21.51 15.42
C PHE A 281 -35.75 -21.73 16.52
N GLY A 282 -36.86 -22.38 16.18
CA GLY A 282 -38.03 -22.63 17.04
C GLY A 282 -39.33 -22.82 16.25
N GLN A 283 -40.49 -22.93 16.92
CA GLN A 283 -41.81 -23.11 16.28
C GLN A 283 -42.23 -21.86 15.46
N VAL A 284 -41.68 -21.80 14.25
CA VAL A 284 -42.06 -21.08 13.02
C VAL A 284 -42.61 -19.65 13.16
N MET A 285 -41.71 -18.67 12.96
CA MET A 285 -42.05 -17.39 12.33
C MET A 285 -41.06 -17.13 11.20
N GLY A 286 -41.57 -17.05 9.97
CA GLY A 286 -40.83 -16.55 8.82
C GLY A 286 -41.27 -15.12 8.54
N ALA A 287 -40.40 -14.15 8.79
CA ALA A 287 -40.63 -12.77 8.38
C ALA A 287 -39.91 -12.54 7.04
N ARG A 288 -40.69 -12.29 5.99
CA ARG A 288 -40.19 -11.77 4.71
C ARG A 288 -40.58 -10.29 4.64
N GLY A 289 -39.79 -9.46 3.97
CA GLY A 289 -40.20 -8.09 3.66
C GLY A 289 -40.31 -7.12 4.86
N VAL A 290 -39.59 -7.36 5.96
CA VAL A 290 -39.46 -6.34 7.02
C VAL A 290 -38.45 -5.30 6.53
N SER A 291 -38.87 -4.05 6.36
CA SER A 291 -37.93 -2.95 6.19
C SER A 291 -37.96 -2.02 7.39
N MET A 292 -36.79 -1.77 7.95
CA MET A 292 -36.56 -0.79 9.00
C MET A 292 -35.89 0.43 8.38
N GLU A 293 -36.54 1.58 8.45
CA GLU A 293 -35.94 2.86 8.09
C GLU A 293 -35.60 3.61 9.38
N LEU A 294 -34.33 3.90 9.57
CA LEU A 294 -33.85 4.72 10.69
C LEU A 294 -33.53 6.11 10.15
N ASP A 295 -34.27 7.13 10.57
CA ASP A 295 -33.99 8.50 10.13
C ASP A 295 -32.89 9.16 10.99
N SER A 296 -32.30 10.25 10.48
CA SER A 296 -31.30 11.04 11.21
C SER A 296 -31.89 11.81 12.41
N ALA A 297 -33.21 11.85 12.55
CA ALA A 297 -33.91 12.39 13.71
C ALA A 297 -34.14 11.34 14.81
N GLY A 298 -33.69 10.09 14.62
CA GLY A 298 -33.81 9.00 15.57
C GLY A 298 -35.17 8.30 15.57
N ARG A 299 -36.00 8.50 14.55
CA ARG A 299 -37.22 7.74 14.35
C ARG A 299 -36.91 6.42 13.67
N ILE A 300 -37.59 5.38 14.13
CA ILE A 300 -37.56 4.06 13.52
C ILE A 300 -38.91 3.85 12.86
N GLN A 301 -38.93 3.73 11.54
CA GLN A 301 -40.09 3.30 10.79
C GLN A 301 -39.93 1.83 10.41
N LEU A 302 -40.69 0.97 11.06
CA LEU A 302 -40.77 -0.45 10.73
C LEU A 302 -41.94 -0.67 9.77
N THR A 303 -41.65 -1.21 8.60
CA THR A 303 -42.65 -1.65 7.62
C THR A 303 -42.64 -3.17 7.57
N PHE A 304 -43.77 -3.79 7.84
CA PHE A 304 -43.95 -5.24 7.74
C PHE A 304 -44.75 -5.55 6.47
N ALA A 305 -44.14 -6.18 5.47
CA ALA A 305 -44.84 -6.75 4.34
C ALA A 305 -45.04 -8.26 4.59
N ASP A 306 -46.27 -8.68 4.90
CA ASP A 306 -46.66 -10.08 5.16
C ASP A 306 -45.94 -10.77 6.35
N ALA A 307 -46.33 -10.40 7.57
CA ALA A 307 -46.15 -11.27 8.72
C ALA A 307 -47.30 -12.30 8.75
N PHE A 308 -47.11 -13.48 8.15
CA PHE A 308 -48.05 -14.59 8.31
C PHE A 308 -47.87 -15.25 9.68
N VAL A 309 -48.87 -15.11 10.56
CA VAL A 309 -49.08 -16.02 11.69
C VAL A 309 -50.10 -17.06 11.22
N GLY A 310 -49.64 -18.20 10.73
CA GLY A 310 -50.52 -19.31 10.38
C GLY A 310 -51.01 -20.03 11.65
N PRO A 311 -52.29 -20.38 11.78
CA PRO A 311 -52.76 -21.18 12.91
C PRO A 311 -52.22 -22.61 12.81
N LEU A 312 -51.85 -23.18 13.97
CA LEU A 312 -51.51 -24.60 14.14
C LEU A 312 -52.68 -25.48 13.69
N ALA A 313 -52.66 -25.94 12.44
CA ALA A 313 -53.31 -27.18 12.09
C ALA A 313 -52.50 -28.29 12.77
N ALA A 314 -53.04 -28.81 13.88
CA ALA A 314 -52.51 -29.96 14.57
C ALA A 314 -52.32 -31.12 13.57
N VAL A 315 -51.07 -31.50 13.33
CA VAL A 315 -50.72 -32.78 12.70
C VAL A 315 -50.20 -33.70 13.78
N ARG A 316 -51.16 -34.50 14.29
CA ARG A 316 -51.07 -35.71 15.13
C ARG A 316 -50.45 -35.60 16.52
#